data_AF-A0A2T6J634-F1
#
_entry.id   AF-A0A2T6J634-F1
#
_cell.length_a   1.000
_cell.length_b   1.000
_cell.length_c   1.000
_cell.angle_alpha   90.00
_cell.angle_beta   90.00
_cell.angle_gamma   90.00
#
_symmetry.space_group_name_H-M   'P 1'
#
loop_
_entity.id
_entity.type
_entity.pdbx_description
1 polymer ?
#
loop_
_entity_poly.entity_id
_entity_poly.type
_entity_poly.pdbx_seq_one_letter_code
_entity_poly.pdbx_strand_id
1 'polypeptide(L)'
;MKNIFLSNEDLLLDFVKQGSLQGYIVVRVRVMSPGYMHDSKFWHFEDLIALWEAEEPNMYEPALLYTLSTGVELVKSASFTPIEHLGKRKLIYRAP
;
A
#
# COMPACT_ATOMS: atom_id res chain seq x y z
N MET A 1 3.77 21.84 -6.48
CA MET A 1 3.46 20.47 -6.03
C MET A 1 4.56 20.04 -5.08
N LYS A 2 4.25 19.68 -3.83
CA LYS A 2 5.25 19.28 -2.82
C LYS A 2 5.20 17.77 -2.67
N ASN A 3 6.35 17.10 -2.78
CA ASN A 3 6.47 15.67 -2.49
C ASN A 3 6.82 15.50 -1.01
N ILE A 4 6.11 14.63 -0.32
CA ILE A 4 6.38 14.25 1.07
C ILE A 4 6.72 12.77 1.05
N PHE A 5 7.87 12.42 1.63
CA PHE A 5 8.29 11.04 1.78
C PHE A 5 7.97 10.59 3.20
N LEU A 6 7.12 9.58 3.31
CA LEU A 6 6.76 8.95 4.56
C LEU A 6 7.26 7.51 4.52
N SER A 7 8.18 7.16 5.41
CA SER A 7 8.77 5.83 5.50
C SER A 7 7.93 4.86 6.33
N ASN A 8 6.84 5.33 6.92
CA ASN A 8 5.93 4.54 7.75
C ASN A 8 4.52 4.62 7.16
N GLU A 9 3.90 3.46 6.97
CA GLU A 9 2.57 3.26 6.42
C GLU A 9 1.48 3.86 7.31
N ASP A 10 1.60 3.75 8.64
CA ASP A 10 0.66 4.36 9.58
C ASP A 10 0.70 5.89 9.45
N LEU A 11 1.90 6.47 9.32
CA LEU A 11 2.05 7.92 9.10
C LEU A 11 1.47 8.35 7.76
N LEU A 12 1.61 7.53 6.70
CA LEU A 12 0.99 7.79 5.40
C LEU A 12 -0.54 7.78 5.50
N LEU A 13 -1.10 6.76 6.15
CA LEU A 13 -2.53 6.61 6.31
C LEU A 13 -3.12 7.73 7.17
N ASP A 14 -2.45 8.08 8.26
CA ASP A 14 -2.84 9.20 9.10
C ASP A 14 -2.72 10.53 8.36
N PHE A 15 -1.67 10.72 7.55
CA PHE A 15 -1.52 11.90 6.71
C PHE A 15 -2.62 12.01 5.66
N VAL A 16 -3.00 10.92 5.00
CA VAL A 16 -4.11 10.92 4.02
C VAL A 16 -5.43 11.26 4.71
N LYS A 17 -5.70 10.65 5.87
CA LYS A 17 -6.91 10.94 6.66
C LYS A 17 -6.94 12.41 7.11
N GLN A 18 -5.87 12.91 7.71
CA GLN A 18 -5.80 14.26 8.28
C GLN A 18 -5.65 15.36 7.23
N GLY A 19 -4.96 15.09 6.13
CA GLY A 19 -4.75 16.04 5.04
C GLY A 19 -6.07 16.51 4.44
N SER A 20 -7.04 15.61 4.31
CA SER A 20 -8.40 15.97 3.87
C SER A 20 -9.11 16.93 4.83
N LEU A 21 -8.88 16.80 6.13
CA LEU A 21 -9.46 17.67 7.17
C LEU A 21 -8.79 19.07 7.20
N GLN A 22 -7.53 19.18 6.77
CA GLN A 22 -6.75 20.42 6.79
C GLN A 22 -6.76 21.17 5.45
N GLY A 23 -7.59 20.75 4.49
CA GLY A 23 -7.69 21.40 3.17
C GLY A 23 -6.55 21.07 2.21
N TYR A 24 -5.75 20.02 2.49
CA TYR A 24 -4.80 19.49 1.52
C TYR A 24 -5.50 18.51 0.57
N ILE A 25 -5.26 18.65 -0.73
CA ILE A 25 -5.68 17.69 -1.73
C ILE A 25 -4.55 16.70 -1.98
N VAL A 26 -4.74 15.45 -1.58
CA VAL A 26 -3.82 14.35 -1.94
C VAL A 26 -4.12 13.92 -3.37
N VAL A 27 -3.25 14.31 -4.30
CA VAL A 27 -3.44 14.05 -5.73
C VAL A 27 -3.02 12.63 -6.12
N ARG A 28 -2.01 12.07 -5.45
CA ARG A 28 -1.51 10.71 -5.69
C ARG A 28 -0.74 10.20 -4.48
N VAL A 29 -0.80 8.89 -4.27
CA VAL A 29 0.05 8.16 -3.32
C VAL A 29 0.87 7.17 -4.13
N ARG A 30 2.16 7.02 -3.82
CA ARG A 30 3.07 6.12 -4.54
C ARG A 30 3.75 5.16 -3.58
N VAL A 31 3.90 3.92 -4.02
CA VAL A 31 4.72 2.91 -3.35
C VAL A 31 6.06 2.85 -4.05
N MET A 32 7.13 2.86 -3.26
CA MET A 32 8.49 2.61 -3.73
C MET A 32 8.82 1.15 -3.49
N SER A 33 9.16 0.40 -4.54
CA SER A 33 9.48 -1.02 -4.45
C SER A 33 10.80 -1.37 -5.15
N PRO A 34 11.53 -2.41 -4.67
CA PRO A 34 12.75 -2.86 -5.31
C PRO A 34 12.51 -3.38 -6.74
N GLY A 35 13.49 -3.17 -7.62
CA GLY A 35 13.37 -3.55 -9.03
C GLY A 35 13.13 -5.04 -9.31
N TYR A 36 13.62 -5.93 -8.46
CA TYR A 36 13.47 -7.37 -8.70
C TYR A 36 12.00 -7.83 -8.64
N MET A 37 11.11 -7.05 -8.03
CA MET A 37 9.67 -7.32 -8.03
C MET A 37 9.00 -7.00 -9.38
N HIS A 38 9.76 -6.36 -10.29
CA HIS A 38 9.32 -5.82 -11.58
C HIS A 38 10.26 -6.23 -12.73
N ASP A 39 11.00 -7.32 -12.57
CA ASP A 39 12.02 -7.78 -13.53
C ASP A 39 13.03 -6.68 -13.92
N SER A 40 13.39 -5.82 -12.96
CA SER A 40 14.21 -4.64 -13.17
C SER A 40 15.36 -4.54 -12.17
N LYS A 41 16.41 -3.78 -12.50
CA LYS A 41 17.52 -3.47 -11.59
C LYS A 41 17.35 -2.15 -10.84
N PHE A 42 16.31 -1.39 -11.17
CA PHE A 42 16.06 -0.04 -10.64
C PHE A 42 14.88 -0.06 -9.67
N TRP A 43 14.89 0.84 -8.68
CA TRP A 43 13.72 1.07 -7.84
C TRP A 43 12.58 1.65 -8.66
N HIS A 44 11.36 1.19 -8.39
CA HIS A 44 10.15 1.66 -9.05
C HIS A 44 9.29 2.48 -8.10
N PHE A 45 8.65 3.50 -8.66
CA PHE A 45 7.64 4.30 -7.98
C PHE A 45 6.34 4.16 -8.75
N GLU A 46 5.36 3.53 -8.13
CA GLU A 46 4.07 3.26 -8.76
C GLU A 46 2.94 3.85 -7.96
N ASP A 47 1.93 4.36 -8.67
CA ASP A 47 0.75 4.92 -8.02
C ASP A 47 -0.03 3.79 -7.32
N LEU A 48 -0.34 4.00 -6.04
CA LEU A 48 -1.12 3.11 -5.20
C LEU A 48 -2.60 3.30 -5.54
N ILE A 49 -3.26 2.22 -5.98
CA ILE A 49 -4.68 2.24 -6.33
C ILE A 49 -5.54 1.88 -5.13
N ALA A 50 -5.12 0.87 -4.37
CA ALA A 50 -5.84 0.45 -3.17
C ALA A 50 -4.90 -0.17 -2.14
N LEU A 51 -5.26 -0.04 -0.88
CA LEU A 51 -4.66 -0.76 0.24
C LEU A 51 -5.75 -1.44 1.05
N TRP A 52 -5.57 -2.72 1.31
CA TRP A 52 -6.50 -3.55 2.06
C TRP A 52 -5.81 -4.19 3.27
N GLU A 53 -6.55 -4.32 4.37
CA GLU A 53 -6.27 -5.35 5.37
C GLU A 53 -6.76 -6.69 4.82
N ALA A 54 -5.94 -7.72 4.94
CA ALA A 54 -6.27 -9.09 4.56
C ALA A 54 -6.20 -10.00 5.79
N GLU A 55 -7.06 -11.02 5.80
CA GLU A 55 -6.99 -12.09 6.78
C GLU A 55 -5.73 -12.92 6.55
N GLU A 56 -4.93 -13.08 7.60
CA GLU A 56 -3.72 -13.89 7.56
C GLU A 56 -3.93 -15.21 8.33
N PRO A 57 -3.86 -16.37 7.65
CA PRO A 57 -4.10 -17.65 8.29
C PRO A 57 -3.15 -17.90 9.47
N ASN A 58 -3.72 -18.33 10.59
CA ASN A 58 -2.98 -18.67 11.81
C ASN A 58 -2.22 -17.50 12.48
N MET A 59 -2.52 -16.26 12.10
CA MET A 59 -1.94 -15.06 12.71
C MET A 59 -3.01 -14.16 13.33
N TYR A 60 -2.64 -13.46 14.40
CA TYR A 60 -3.50 -12.43 14.99
C TYR A 60 -3.43 -11.12 14.19
N GLU A 61 -2.24 -10.79 13.67
CA GLU A 61 -2.02 -9.59 12.88
C GLU A 61 -2.49 -9.81 11.43
N PRO A 62 -3.26 -8.87 10.84
CA PRO A 62 -3.66 -8.98 9.45
C PRO A 62 -2.49 -8.70 8.51
N ALA A 63 -2.53 -9.29 7.32
CA ALA A 63 -1.65 -8.90 6.23
C ALA A 63 -2.12 -7.57 5.61
N LEU A 64 -1.22 -6.89 4.91
CA LEU A 64 -1.56 -5.73 4.08
C LEU A 64 -1.35 -6.05 2.59
N LEU A 65 -2.38 -5.74 1.79
CA LEU A 65 -2.41 -5.94 0.35
C LEU A 65 -2.42 -4.60 -0.37
N TYR A 66 -1.41 -4.35 -1.19
CA TYR A 66 -1.25 -3.12 -1.98
C TYR A 66 -1.54 -3.45 -3.44
N THR A 67 -2.52 -2.78 -4.03
CA THR A 67 -2.79 -2.87 -5.46
C THR A 67 -2.19 -1.64 -6.15
N LEU A 68 -1.28 -1.86 -7.08
CA LEU A 68 -0.60 -0.81 -7.84
C LEU A 68 -1.30 -0.53 -9.17
N SER A 69 -1.05 0.65 -9.73
CA SER A 69 -1.61 1.11 -11.02
C SER A 69 -1.22 0.24 -12.22
N THR A 70 -0.13 -0.52 -12.11
CA THR A 70 0.36 -1.49 -13.11
C THR A 70 -0.41 -2.82 -13.07
N GLY A 71 -1.25 -3.03 -12.04
CA GLY A 71 -1.91 -4.31 -11.78
C GLY A 71 -1.10 -5.25 -10.88
N VAL A 72 0.15 -4.88 -10.53
CA VAL A 72 0.95 -5.63 -9.55
C VAL A 72 0.30 -5.52 -8.18
N GLU A 73 0.21 -6.65 -7.48
CA GLU A 73 -0.20 -6.70 -6.08
C GLU A 73 1.01 -7.05 -5.19
N LEU A 74 1.24 -6.24 -4.17
CA LEU A 74 2.28 -6.47 -3.16
C LEU A 74 1.62 -6.91 -1.84
N VAL A 75 2.31 -7.79 -1.12
CA VAL A 75 1.86 -8.30 0.18
C VAL A 75 2.89 -7.98 1.25
N LYS A 76 2.42 -7.39 2.36
CA LYS A 76 3.16 -7.38 3.62
C LYS A 76 2.46 -8.37 4.56
N SER A 77 3.04 -9.55 4.69
CA SER A 77 2.51 -10.66 5.47
C SER A 77 3.54 -11.06 6.51
N ALA A 78 3.10 -11.32 7.74
CA ALA A 78 3.97 -11.72 8.84
C ALA A 78 4.46 -13.17 8.68
N SER A 79 3.67 -14.03 8.02
CA SER A 79 3.95 -15.45 7.78
C SER A 79 4.40 -15.77 6.35
N PHE A 80 4.71 -14.77 5.53
CA PHE A 80 5.02 -14.95 4.10
C PHE A 80 3.92 -15.71 3.34
N THR A 81 2.66 -15.51 3.74
CA THR A 81 1.49 -16.13 3.15
C THR A 81 1.34 -15.68 1.68
N PRO A 82 1.21 -16.62 0.73
CA PRO A 82 0.95 -16.28 -0.68
C PRO A 82 -0.34 -15.47 -0.85
N ILE A 83 -0.36 -14.57 -1.83
CA ILE A 83 -1.47 -13.64 -2.05
C ILE A 83 -2.79 -14.35 -2.33
N GLU A 84 -2.75 -15.46 -3.05
CA GLU A 84 -3.89 -16.31 -3.39
C GLU A 84 -4.56 -16.95 -2.16
N HIS A 85 -3.88 -16.96 -1.01
CA HIS A 85 -4.39 -17.47 0.25
C HIS A 85 -4.86 -16.35 1.20
N LEU A 86 -4.73 -15.08 0.80
CA LEU A 86 -5.13 -13.92 1.61
C LEU A 86 -6.50 -13.41 1.18
N GLY A 87 -7.46 -13.46 2.12
CA GLY A 87 -8.79 -12.90 1.91
C GLY A 87 -8.83 -11.41 2.23
N LYS A 88 -9.20 -10.55 1.27
CA LYS A 88 -9.42 -9.11 1.52
C LYS A 88 -10.54 -8.93 2.57
N ARG A 89 -10.23 -8.30 3.69
CA ARG A 89 -11.15 -8.08 4.83
C ARG A 89 -11.70 -6.66 4.87
N LYS A 90 -10.85 -5.66 4.69
CA LYS A 90 -11.23 -4.24 4.86
C LYS A 90 -10.41 -3.33 3.96
N LEU A 91 -11.11 -2.45 3.24
CA LEU A 91 -10.47 -1.40 2.45
C LEU A 91 -9.97 -0.29 3.38
N ILE A 92 -8.67 0.01 3.33
CA ILE A 92 -8.03 1.08 4.11
C ILE A 92 -7.95 2.36 3.28
N TYR A 93 -7.53 2.22 2.02
CA TYR A 93 -7.32 3.35 1.12
C TYR A 93 -7.72 2.97 -0.30
N ARG A 94 -8.28 3.93 -1.02
CA ARG A 94 -8.52 3.88 -2.46
C ARG A 94 -8.10 5.21 -3.06
N ALA A 95 -7.40 5.16 -4.17
CA ALA A 95 -7.08 6.36 -4.95
C ALA A 95 -8.37 7.12 -5.32
N PRO A 96 -8.34 8.47 -5.28
CA PRO A 96 -9.47 9.30 -5.68
C PRO A 96 -9.81 9.17 -7.18
#